data_AF-A0A0N4X637-F1
#
_entry.id   AF-A0A0N4X637-F1
#
_cell.length_a   1.000
_cell.length_b   1.000
_cell.length_c   1.000
_cell.angle_alpha   90.00
_cell.angle_beta   90.00
_cell.angle_gamma   90.00
#
_symmetry.space_group_name_H-M   'P 1'
#
loop_
_entity.id
_entity.type
_entity.pdbx_description
1 polymer ?
#
loop_
_entity_poly.entity_id
_entity_poly.type
_entity_poly.pdbx_seq_one_letter_code
_entity_poly.pdbx_strand_id
1 'polypeptide(L)'
;LTTALTVLRRRGLELVNNNASDIADGNPRIVLGLIWQIILHFQIESNMALLREWGWGSTSVQYSRESTPVRSSSPMKSRLTSFLSSGPSTSTESPKVSVKQMKGSVEQVMLRWINSEIAQNLNMHVENMDRDWKDGVLFNALVHRWKPEVVDMEKVRATEPRENLENAFELAHKHLGINKLLEIDDVLCAKPDKRSIITYVSQFVRTYGRPAPVEEPNLHTEFLEWLAFTSKLDLKNNEQGMYFRVRREFIEYRSLYNTIMATKLNYTIEELALIQERWETIRNNLEATAVNAEKRLPKPYSSLSVWTATGQSLINAPLNLPVENPQKCLVILQKMISEHNRHFIDMAAKMEELNTAVNSGGLGGRPVAAEYVEPLRVRMATLADEAPLKLATLKILYAHYTVLAYLYELESKMRLWSSAESLQLLNRWIMEYTHTEKENPRLKTSRYIEDLKQMHKTGWRQHGEIL
;
A
#
# COMPACT_ATOMS: atom_id res chain seq x y z
N LEU A 1 -18.13 2.31 -17.47
CA LEU A 1 -18.09 3.80 -17.39
C LEU A 1 -18.79 4.34 -16.14
N THR A 2 -20.06 4.00 -15.87
CA THR A 2 -20.80 4.48 -14.67
C THR A 2 -20.10 4.18 -13.34
N THR A 3 -19.54 2.97 -13.18
CA THR A 3 -18.73 2.61 -12.00
C THR A 3 -17.49 3.49 -11.87
N ALA A 4 -16.76 3.72 -12.97
CA ALA A 4 -15.55 4.55 -12.97
C ALA A 4 -15.86 6.01 -12.57
N LEU A 5 -16.91 6.61 -13.15
CA LEU A 5 -17.35 7.96 -12.78
C LEU A 5 -17.79 8.05 -11.31
N THR A 6 -18.41 7.00 -10.78
CA THR A 6 -18.80 6.93 -9.37
C THR A 6 -17.58 6.90 -8.44
N VAL A 7 -16.55 6.13 -8.81
CA VAL A 7 -15.28 6.10 -8.05
C VAL A 7 -14.58 7.46 -8.10
N LEU A 8 -14.54 8.12 -9.24
CA LEU A 8 -13.95 9.46 -9.37
C LEU A 8 -14.64 10.48 -8.45
N ARG A 9 -15.98 10.48 -8.39
CA ARG A 9 -16.74 11.34 -7.46
C ARG A 9 -16.42 11.02 -6.00
N ARG A 10 -16.35 9.73 -5.63
CA ARG A 10 -15.99 9.32 -4.26
C ARG A 10 -14.59 9.77 -3.86
N ARG A 11 -13.69 9.96 -4.82
CA ARG A 11 -12.33 10.49 -4.60
C ARG A 11 -12.26 12.02 -4.59
N GLY A 12 -13.39 12.72 -4.63
CA GLY A 12 -13.45 14.18 -4.52
C GLY A 12 -13.50 14.93 -5.84
N LEU A 13 -13.54 14.23 -6.99
CA LEU A 13 -13.56 14.87 -8.30
C LEU A 13 -14.98 15.33 -8.68
N GLU A 14 -15.16 16.64 -8.82
CA GLU A 14 -16.40 17.25 -9.29
C GLU A 14 -16.54 17.08 -10.81
N LEU A 15 -17.31 16.06 -11.22
CA LEU A 15 -17.59 15.80 -12.63
C LEU A 15 -18.59 16.81 -13.19
N VAL A 16 -18.11 17.79 -13.96
CA VAL A 16 -18.94 18.78 -14.67
C VAL A 16 -19.14 18.34 -16.11
N ASN A 17 -20.39 18.18 -16.54
CA ASN A 17 -20.79 17.82 -17.92
C ASN A 17 -20.22 16.49 -18.45
N ASN A 18 -20.05 15.49 -17.58
CA ASN A 18 -19.56 14.16 -17.95
C ASN A 18 -20.65 13.09 -17.75
N ASN A 19 -21.45 12.83 -18.78
CA ASN A 19 -22.40 11.72 -18.79
C ASN A 19 -21.74 10.45 -19.33
N ALA A 20 -22.11 9.29 -18.77
CA ALA A 20 -21.53 8.00 -19.16
C ALA A 20 -21.87 7.63 -20.61
N SER A 21 -23.03 8.05 -21.13
CA SER A 21 -23.42 7.88 -22.54
C SER A 21 -22.48 8.63 -23.47
N ASP A 22 -22.27 9.92 -23.22
CA ASP A 22 -21.51 10.79 -24.13
C ASP A 22 -20.02 10.41 -24.19
N ILE A 23 -19.51 9.79 -23.11
CA ILE A 23 -18.18 9.18 -23.05
C ILE A 23 -18.15 7.85 -23.81
N ALA A 24 -19.19 7.02 -23.68
CA ALA A 24 -19.30 5.75 -24.41
C ALA A 24 -19.39 5.99 -25.92
N ASP A 25 -20.08 7.05 -26.32
CA ASP A 25 -20.20 7.49 -27.71
C ASP A 25 -18.92 8.14 -28.27
N GLY A 26 -17.89 8.27 -27.42
CA GLY A 26 -16.55 8.69 -27.84
C GLY A 26 -16.43 10.16 -28.22
N ASN A 27 -17.31 11.04 -27.71
CA ASN A 27 -17.25 12.47 -28.03
C ASN A 27 -15.92 13.08 -27.56
N PRO A 28 -14.99 13.47 -28.46
CA PRO A 28 -13.64 13.85 -28.07
C PRO A 28 -13.59 15.04 -27.11
N ARG A 29 -14.53 15.99 -27.22
CA ARG A 29 -14.57 17.16 -26.33
C ARG A 29 -14.89 16.79 -24.88
N ILE A 30 -15.80 15.84 -24.69
CA ILE A 30 -16.23 15.39 -23.37
C ILE A 30 -15.18 14.47 -22.76
N VAL A 31 -14.62 13.54 -23.56
CA VAL A 31 -13.55 12.66 -23.12
C VAL A 31 -12.31 13.47 -22.71
N LEU A 32 -11.85 14.41 -23.54
CA LEU A 32 -10.72 15.29 -23.20
C LEU A 32 -11.03 16.21 -22.01
N GLY A 33 -12.29 16.69 -21.90
CA GLY A 33 -12.76 17.45 -20.74
C GLY A 33 -12.65 16.67 -19.43
N LEU A 34 -13.05 15.39 -19.45
CA LEU A 34 -12.94 14.48 -18.31
C LEU A 34 -11.47 14.21 -17.95
N ILE A 35 -10.63 13.89 -18.94
CA ILE A 35 -9.20 13.64 -18.72
C ILE A 35 -8.53 14.88 -18.09
N TRP A 36 -8.86 16.07 -18.60
CA TRP A 36 -8.37 17.31 -17.99
C TRP A 36 -8.83 17.49 -16.54
N GLN A 37 -10.09 17.21 -16.21
CA GLN A 37 -10.57 17.29 -14.81
C GLN A 37 -9.79 16.32 -13.90
N ILE A 38 -9.48 15.12 -14.39
CA ILE A 38 -8.68 14.11 -13.67
C ILE A 38 -7.24 14.63 -13.44
N ILE A 39 -6.58 15.12 -14.48
CA ILE A 39 -5.22 15.69 -14.37
C ILE A 39 -5.22 16.89 -13.43
N LEU A 40 -6.19 17.79 -13.59
CA LEU A 40 -6.33 18.98 -12.77
C LEU A 40 -6.43 18.61 -11.29
N HIS A 41 -7.33 17.68 -10.94
CA HIS A 41 -7.60 17.33 -9.55
C HIS A 41 -6.48 16.50 -8.90
N PHE A 42 -6.02 15.43 -9.56
CA PHE A 42 -5.07 14.51 -8.92
C PHE A 42 -3.60 14.94 -9.06
N GLN A 43 -3.26 15.63 -10.15
CA GLN A 43 -1.89 16.06 -10.41
C GLN A 43 -1.67 17.53 -10.08
N ILE A 44 -2.43 18.42 -10.72
CA ILE A 44 -2.15 19.85 -10.67
C ILE A 44 -2.57 20.47 -9.34
N GLU A 45 -3.74 20.14 -8.78
CA GLU A 45 -4.19 20.70 -7.49
C GLU A 45 -3.24 20.35 -6.35
N SER A 46 -2.70 19.13 -6.33
CA SER A 46 -1.62 18.73 -5.41
C SER A 46 -0.39 19.63 -5.55
N ASN A 47 0.04 19.90 -6.79
CA ASN A 47 1.17 20.79 -7.06
C ASN A 47 0.85 22.25 -6.71
N MET A 48 -0.39 22.68 -6.90
CA MET A 48 -0.85 24.01 -6.49
C MET A 48 -0.90 24.14 -4.97
N ALA A 49 -1.25 23.09 -4.24
CA ALA A 49 -1.18 23.10 -2.78
C ALA A 49 0.26 23.35 -2.31
N LEU A 50 1.25 22.68 -2.93
CA LEU A 50 2.67 22.93 -2.67
C LEU A 50 3.09 24.36 -2.98
N LEU A 51 2.72 24.91 -4.15
CA LEU A 51 3.02 26.31 -4.46
C LEU A 51 2.35 27.28 -3.47
N ARG A 52 1.13 26.97 -3.01
CA ARG A 52 0.44 27.78 -2.00
C ARG A 52 1.15 27.73 -0.66
N GLU A 53 1.60 26.55 -0.24
CA GLU A 53 2.40 26.33 0.96
C GLU A 53 3.72 27.11 0.90
N TRP A 54 4.38 27.15 -0.26
CA TRP A 54 5.59 27.96 -0.49
C TRP A 54 5.31 29.46 -0.66
N GLY A 55 4.09 29.93 -0.37
CA GLY A 55 3.75 31.35 -0.35
C GLY A 55 3.26 31.92 -1.68
N TRP A 56 3.29 31.17 -2.80
CA TRP A 56 2.80 31.64 -4.10
C TRP A 56 1.27 31.69 -4.21
N GLY A 57 0.58 31.22 -3.15
CA GLY A 57 -0.87 31.11 -3.06
C GLY A 57 -1.62 32.34 -2.56
N SER A 58 -0.91 33.24 -1.87
CA SER A 58 -1.49 34.44 -1.26
C SER A 58 -1.25 35.64 -2.15
N THR A 59 -2.30 36.33 -2.57
CA THR A 59 -2.19 37.73 -3.00
C THR A 59 -2.02 38.60 -1.75
N SER A 60 -0.84 38.58 -1.15
CA SER A 60 -0.43 39.68 -0.27
C SER A 60 0.03 40.84 -1.16
N VAL A 61 -0.81 41.86 -1.17
CA VAL A 61 -0.53 43.28 -1.43
C VAL A 61 0.96 43.60 -1.62
N GLN A 62 1.29 44.19 -2.77
CA GLN A 62 2.55 44.89 -3.00
C GLN A 62 2.84 45.85 -1.84
N TYR A 63 3.99 45.70 -1.19
CA TYR A 63 4.65 46.82 -0.53
C TYR A 63 6.05 46.97 -1.11
N SER A 64 6.24 48.10 -1.77
CA SER A 64 7.52 48.62 -2.20
C SER A 64 8.48 48.83 -1.01
N ARG A 65 9.77 48.50 -1.26
CA ARG A 65 11.03 49.04 -0.68
C ARG A 65 10.95 49.73 0.69
N GLU A 66 11.74 49.27 1.67
CA GLU A 66 13.15 49.68 1.84
C GLU A 66 13.88 48.90 2.96
N SER A 67 15.20 49.03 2.94
CA SER A 67 16.31 48.32 3.61
C SER A 67 16.38 48.35 5.16
N THR A 68 16.77 47.18 5.73
CA THR A 68 17.63 46.82 6.91
C THR A 68 17.87 47.78 8.11
N PRO A 69 18.39 47.34 9.29
CA PRO A 69 18.70 45.98 9.80
C PRO A 69 18.27 45.65 11.28
N VAL A 70 18.26 44.34 11.59
CA VAL A 70 18.71 43.67 12.84
C VAL A 70 18.14 44.08 14.22
N ARG A 71 17.42 43.17 14.90
CA ARG A 71 17.84 42.60 16.21
C ARG A 71 17.00 41.40 16.66
N SER A 72 17.70 40.47 17.27
CA SER A 72 17.29 39.24 17.93
C SER A 72 16.47 39.46 19.22
N SER A 73 15.52 38.57 19.50
CA SER A 73 15.40 37.87 20.80
C SER A 73 14.18 36.92 20.84
N SER A 74 14.40 35.78 21.50
CA SER A 74 13.49 34.63 21.68
C SER A 74 12.38 34.90 22.73
N PRO A 75 11.37 34.00 22.86
CA PRO A 75 10.06 34.28 23.44
C PRO A 75 9.93 33.84 24.92
N MET A 76 9.23 34.61 25.75
CA MET A 76 8.41 34.13 26.87
C MET A 76 7.78 35.29 27.66
N LYS A 77 6.54 35.08 28.12
CA LYS A 77 5.72 35.88 29.08
C LYS A 77 4.81 36.95 28.47
N SER A 78 3.55 36.59 28.25
CA SER A 78 2.49 37.08 29.14
C SER A 78 1.27 36.15 29.09
N ARG A 79 1.13 35.35 30.15
CA ARG A 79 -0.16 34.82 30.59
C ARG A 79 -0.84 35.91 31.40
N LEU A 80 -2.17 35.85 31.44
CA LEU A 80 -3.05 36.48 32.43
C LEU A 80 -3.29 37.99 32.28
N THR A 81 -4.17 38.36 31.35
CA THR A 81 -5.19 39.40 31.60
C THR A 81 -6.40 39.13 30.68
N SER A 82 -7.60 39.31 31.22
CA SER A 82 -8.92 39.21 30.56
C SER A 82 -9.62 37.84 30.50
N PHE A 83 -9.53 37.07 31.59
CA PHE A 83 -10.74 36.41 32.10
C PHE A 83 -11.37 37.37 33.12
N LEU A 84 -12.71 37.44 33.15
CA LEU A 84 -13.58 38.35 33.91
C LEU A 84 -14.01 39.61 33.16
N SER A 85 -15.06 39.49 32.34
CA SER A 85 -16.20 40.42 32.33
C SER A 85 -17.39 39.79 31.58
N SER A 86 -18.50 39.61 32.30
CA SER A 86 -19.80 39.16 31.80
C SER A 86 -20.88 40.17 32.18
N GLY A 87 -21.67 40.65 31.21
CA GLY A 87 -22.89 41.45 31.42
C GLY A 87 -23.30 42.28 30.18
N PRO A 88 -24.60 42.55 29.92
CA PRO A 88 -25.22 42.27 28.61
C PRO A 88 -25.81 43.47 27.82
N SER A 89 -26.28 43.18 26.58
CA SER A 89 -27.15 43.95 25.64
C SER A 89 -26.54 45.16 24.91
N THR A 90 -26.82 45.53 23.65
CA THR A 90 -27.62 45.02 22.51
C THR A 90 -27.21 45.83 21.26
N SER A 91 -27.22 45.18 20.09
CA SER A 91 -27.29 45.71 18.71
C SER A 91 -26.36 46.87 18.28
N THR A 92 -25.37 46.55 17.45
CA THR A 92 -25.23 47.10 16.08
C THR A 92 -24.18 46.28 15.33
N GLU A 93 -24.53 45.96 14.09
CA GLU A 93 -23.81 45.19 13.07
C GLU A 93 -22.28 45.16 13.21
N SER A 94 -21.75 43.95 13.41
CA SER A 94 -20.34 43.68 13.15
C SER A 94 -20.11 43.66 11.64
N PRO A 95 -19.08 44.36 11.12
CA PRO A 95 -18.73 44.24 9.72
C PRO A 95 -18.29 42.80 9.48
N LYS A 96 -19.10 42.05 8.73
CA LYS A 96 -18.67 40.82 8.09
C LYS A 96 -17.55 41.21 7.14
N VAL A 97 -16.30 41.15 7.62
CA VAL A 97 -15.13 41.03 6.74
C VAL A 97 -15.27 39.67 6.08
N SER A 98 -16.04 39.67 5.01
CA SER A 98 -16.09 38.59 4.04
C SER A 98 -14.73 38.62 3.37
N VAL A 99 -13.77 37.85 3.91
CA VAL A 99 -12.57 37.51 3.15
C VAL A 99 -13.06 36.62 2.02
N LYS A 100 -13.51 37.22 0.92
CA LYS A 100 -13.54 36.55 -0.38
C LYS A 100 -12.06 36.28 -0.71
N GLN A 101 -11.54 35.14 -0.25
CA GLN A 101 -10.33 34.56 -0.80
C GLN A 101 -10.61 34.29 -2.27
N MET A 102 -10.21 35.21 -3.15
CA MET A 102 -10.25 34.99 -4.59
C MET A 102 -9.20 33.92 -4.87
N LYS A 103 -9.60 32.65 -5.00
CA LYS A 103 -8.74 31.57 -5.50
C LYS A 103 -8.21 32.00 -6.87
N GLY A 104 -6.95 32.44 -6.95
CA GLY A 104 -6.28 32.67 -8.25
C GLY A 104 -6.31 31.40 -9.09
N SER A 105 -6.49 31.53 -10.41
CA SER A 105 -6.51 30.37 -11.31
C SER A 105 -5.14 29.67 -11.31
N VAL A 106 -5.11 28.37 -11.62
CA VAL A 106 -3.86 27.58 -11.74
C VAL A 106 -2.81 28.31 -12.58
N GLU A 107 -3.25 28.85 -13.72
CA GLU A 107 -2.44 29.62 -14.66
C GLU A 107 -1.79 30.82 -13.98
N GLN A 108 -2.54 31.62 -13.22
CA GLN A 108 -1.99 32.79 -12.51
C GLN A 108 -0.97 32.39 -11.43
N VAL A 109 -1.21 31.30 -10.71
CA VAL A 109 -0.28 30.82 -9.67
C VAL A 109 1.02 30.34 -10.31
N MET A 110 0.92 29.54 -11.39
CA MET A 110 2.09 29.08 -12.14
C MET A 110 2.88 30.24 -12.74
N LEU A 111 2.22 31.20 -13.40
CA LEU A 111 2.90 32.35 -13.99
C LEU A 111 3.66 33.16 -12.94
N ARG A 112 3.12 33.37 -11.74
CA ARG A 112 3.84 34.07 -10.66
C ARG A 112 5.09 33.31 -10.22
N TRP A 113 4.95 32.00 -9.99
CA TRP A 113 6.05 31.14 -9.60
C TRP A 113 7.16 31.15 -10.67
N ILE A 114 6.80 30.93 -11.94
CA ILE A 114 7.74 30.93 -13.08
C ILE A 114 8.45 32.27 -13.23
N ASN A 115 7.70 33.39 -13.17
CA ASN A 115 8.29 34.72 -13.28
C ASN A 115 9.27 35.04 -12.16
N SER A 116 8.97 34.61 -10.92
CA SER A 116 9.87 34.87 -9.80
C SER A 116 11.11 34.00 -9.81
N GLU A 117 10.98 32.72 -10.19
CA GLU A 117 12.07 31.75 -10.05
C GLU A 117 13.01 31.70 -11.25
N ILE A 118 12.48 31.96 -12.44
CA ILE A 118 13.20 31.80 -13.71
C ILE A 118 13.46 33.16 -14.33
N ALA A 119 12.41 33.96 -14.42
CA ALA A 119 12.41 35.14 -15.28
C ALA A 119 13.19 36.32 -14.67
N GLN A 120 13.24 36.46 -13.34
CA GLN A 120 14.13 37.43 -12.67
C GLN A 120 15.62 37.11 -12.83
N ASN A 121 15.99 35.81 -12.81
CA ASN A 121 17.39 35.39 -12.87
C ASN A 121 17.95 35.41 -14.30
N LEU A 122 17.07 35.29 -15.31
CA LEU A 122 17.44 35.22 -16.73
C LEU A 122 16.93 36.41 -17.55
N ASN A 123 16.44 37.49 -16.90
CA ASN A 123 15.84 38.67 -17.54
C ASN A 123 14.77 38.32 -18.59
N MET A 124 13.90 37.37 -18.27
CA MET A 124 12.76 36.98 -19.11
C MET A 124 11.46 37.48 -18.48
N HIS A 125 10.35 37.44 -19.24
CA HIS A 125 9.01 37.64 -18.69
C HIS A 125 8.04 36.66 -19.35
N VAL A 126 7.20 36.02 -18.56
CA VAL A 126 6.20 35.04 -19.03
C VAL A 126 4.80 35.57 -18.73
N GLU A 127 4.00 35.81 -19.76
CA GLU A 127 2.65 36.36 -19.63
C GLU A 127 1.59 35.28 -19.79
N ASN A 128 1.89 34.20 -20.51
CA ASN A 128 0.93 33.15 -20.83
C ASN A 128 1.54 31.73 -20.75
N MET A 129 0.65 30.74 -20.63
CA MET A 129 1.00 29.32 -20.64
C MET A 129 0.72 28.67 -22.00
N ASP A 130 0.78 29.44 -23.10
CA ASP A 130 0.62 28.93 -24.46
C ASP A 130 1.72 29.43 -25.42
N ARG A 131 1.65 30.68 -25.87
CA ARG A 131 2.49 31.22 -26.94
C ARG A 131 3.94 31.46 -26.52
N ASP A 132 4.17 31.87 -25.27
CA ASP A 132 5.52 32.21 -24.77
C ASP A 132 6.43 30.98 -24.69
N TRP A 133 5.84 29.77 -24.73
CA TRP A 133 6.56 28.49 -24.61
C TRP A 133 7.00 27.92 -25.96
N LYS A 134 6.57 28.54 -27.05
CA LYS A 134 6.70 28.02 -28.42
C LYS A 134 8.15 27.96 -28.91
N ASP A 135 9.01 28.87 -28.47
CA ASP A 135 10.41 28.95 -28.87
C ASP A 135 11.32 27.94 -28.13
N GLY A 136 10.77 27.19 -27.18
CA GLY A 136 11.49 26.22 -26.36
C GLY A 136 12.43 26.83 -25.32
N VAL A 137 12.60 28.15 -25.29
CA VAL A 137 13.56 28.83 -24.39
C VAL A 137 13.12 28.69 -22.95
N LEU A 138 11.81 28.85 -22.66
CA LEU A 138 11.27 28.69 -21.30
C LEU A 138 11.39 27.26 -20.76
N PHE A 139 11.29 26.24 -21.61
CA PHE A 139 11.50 24.86 -21.19
C PHE A 139 12.96 24.58 -20.82
N ASN A 140 13.90 25.11 -21.61
CA ASN A 140 15.33 25.05 -21.27
C ASN A 140 15.65 25.86 -20.02
N ALA A 141 15.03 27.03 -19.85
CA ALA A 141 15.19 27.87 -18.67
C ALA A 141 14.72 27.16 -17.39
N LEU A 142 13.62 26.39 -17.47
CA LEU A 142 13.19 25.49 -16.41
C LEU A 142 14.27 24.45 -16.11
N VAL A 143 14.83 23.74 -17.09
CA VAL A 143 15.87 22.73 -16.83
C VAL A 143 17.12 23.37 -16.22
N HIS A 144 17.58 24.49 -16.78
CA HIS A 144 18.71 25.28 -16.30
C HIS A 144 18.55 25.70 -14.84
N ARG A 145 17.33 26.00 -14.39
CA ARG A 145 17.09 26.41 -12.99
C ARG A 145 17.50 25.34 -11.96
N TRP A 146 17.33 24.05 -12.27
CA TRP A 146 17.77 22.94 -11.38
C TRP A 146 19.17 22.44 -11.71
N LYS A 147 19.52 22.46 -12.99
CA LYS A 147 20.78 21.92 -13.50
C LYS A 147 21.44 22.93 -14.42
N PRO A 148 22.01 24.03 -13.87
CA PRO A 148 22.67 25.05 -14.68
C PRO A 148 23.81 24.47 -15.54
N GLU A 149 24.45 23.40 -15.07
CA GLU A 149 25.57 22.75 -15.73
C GLU A 149 25.21 22.02 -17.04
N VAL A 150 23.93 21.69 -17.27
CA VAL A 150 23.50 20.93 -18.46
C VAL A 150 22.90 21.78 -19.56
N VAL A 151 22.62 23.06 -19.30
CA VAL A 151 21.99 23.98 -20.26
C VAL A 151 22.81 25.26 -20.39
N ASP A 152 23.18 25.63 -21.61
CA ASP A 152 23.81 26.90 -21.90
C ASP A 152 22.75 27.88 -22.45
N MET A 153 22.22 28.75 -21.58
CA MET A 153 21.10 29.63 -21.95
C MET A 153 21.44 30.66 -23.03
N GLU A 154 22.72 31.03 -23.19
CA GLU A 154 23.14 31.95 -24.26
C GLU A 154 23.04 31.27 -25.63
N LYS A 155 23.38 29.98 -25.71
CA LYS A 155 23.21 29.19 -26.94
C LYS A 155 21.73 28.97 -27.25
N VAL A 156 20.94 28.58 -26.24
CA VAL A 156 19.50 28.32 -26.40
C VAL A 156 18.77 29.50 -27.04
N ARG A 157 19.14 30.75 -26.69
CA ARG A 157 18.52 31.96 -27.28
C ARG A 157 18.80 32.14 -28.78
N ALA A 158 19.89 31.57 -29.29
CA ALA A 158 20.28 31.64 -30.70
C ALA A 158 19.89 30.38 -31.50
N THR A 159 19.42 29.33 -30.84
CA THR A 159 19.02 28.05 -31.44
C THR A 159 17.57 28.07 -31.93
N GLU A 160 17.30 27.30 -32.98
CA GLU A 160 15.96 27.19 -33.57
C GLU A 160 14.95 26.56 -32.60
N PRO A 161 13.67 26.99 -32.61
CA PRO A 161 12.64 26.53 -31.68
C PRO A 161 12.49 25.01 -31.56
N ARG A 162 12.58 24.30 -32.69
CA ARG A 162 12.43 22.84 -32.72
C ARG A 162 13.54 22.15 -31.92
N GLU A 163 14.78 22.55 -32.15
CA GLU A 163 15.96 22.01 -31.48
C GLU A 163 15.94 22.36 -29.99
N ASN A 164 15.50 23.58 -29.64
CA ASN A 164 15.30 23.96 -28.24
C ASN A 164 14.29 23.05 -27.53
N LEU A 165 13.16 22.73 -28.16
CA LEU A 165 12.14 21.84 -27.59
C LEU A 165 12.66 20.41 -27.43
N GLU A 166 13.32 19.86 -28.46
CA GLU A 166 13.95 18.54 -28.43
C GLU A 166 14.96 18.44 -27.29
N ASN A 167 15.86 19.42 -27.20
CA ASN A 167 16.88 19.49 -26.14
C ASN A 167 16.25 19.63 -24.75
N ALA A 168 15.27 20.51 -24.58
CA ALA A 168 14.63 20.71 -23.28
C ALA A 168 13.96 19.43 -22.78
N PHE A 169 13.23 18.73 -23.65
CA PHE A 169 12.51 17.50 -23.29
C PHE A 169 13.47 16.34 -23.03
N GLU A 170 14.55 16.22 -23.80
CA GLU A 170 15.61 15.23 -23.56
C GLU A 170 16.32 15.48 -22.23
N LEU A 171 16.77 16.71 -21.98
CA LEU A 171 17.50 17.05 -20.76
C LEU A 171 16.60 16.96 -19.52
N ALA A 172 15.35 17.40 -19.60
CA ALA A 172 14.39 17.25 -18.51
C ALA A 172 14.13 15.77 -18.18
N HIS A 173 14.02 14.91 -19.19
CA HIS A 173 13.84 13.48 -18.99
C HIS A 173 15.08 12.84 -18.36
N LYS A 174 16.24 13.07 -18.97
CA LYS A 174 17.50 12.44 -18.57
C LYS A 174 17.99 12.89 -17.19
N HIS A 175 17.86 14.17 -16.87
CA HIS A 175 18.46 14.76 -15.66
C HIS A 175 17.47 15.07 -14.54
N LEU A 176 16.18 15.24 -14.86
CA LEU A 176 15.15 15.58 -13.86
C LEU A 176 14.07 14.50 -13.73
N GLY A 177 14.12 13.42 -14.52
CA GLY A 177 13.12 12.34 -14.48
C GLY A 177 11.73 12.77 -14.97
N ILE A 178 11.64 13.85 -15.74
CA ILE A 178 10.36 14.39 -16.23
C ILE A 178 9.93 13.63 -17.49
N ASN A 179 8.67 13.19 -17.53
CA ASN A 179 8.16 12.45 -18.69
C ASN A 179 7.88 13.39 -19.85
N LYS A 180 8.29 13.01 -21.06
CA LYS A 180 8.01 13.73 -22.31
C LYS A 180 6.55 13.54 -22.72
N LEU A 181 5.68 14.43 -22.25
CA LEU A 181 4.24 14.37 -22.51
C LEU A 181 3.79 15.20 -23.72
N LEU A 182 4.67 16.08 -24.22
CA LEU A 182 4.37 16.99 -25.31
C LEU A 182 5.11 16.56 -26.57
N GLU A 183 4.38 16.50 -27.67
CA GLU A 183 4.98 16.42 -28.99
C GLU A 183 5.46 17.79 -29.44
N ILE A 184 6.59 17.84 -30.13
CA ILE A 184 7.22 19.10 -30.55
C ILE A 184 6.31 19.87 -31.52
N ASP A 185 5.68 19.17 -32.45
CA ASP A 185 4.80 19.78 -33.45
C ASP A 185 3.54 20.40 -32.83
N ASP A 186 3.05 19.86 -31.71
CA ASP A 186 1.91 20.40 -30.97
C ASP A 186 2.25 21.73 -30.26
N VAL A 187 3.53 21.92 -29.90
CA VAL A 187 4.03 23.17 -29.30
C VAL A 187 4.42 24.19 -30.38
N LEU A 188 4.90 23.75 -31.54
CA LEU A 188 5.25 24.64 -32.65
C LEU A 188 4.05 25.16 -33.45
N CYS A 189 2.85 24.63 -33.18
CA CYS A 189 1.64 25.06 -33.89
C CYS A 189 1.30 26.54 -33.66
N ALA A 190 0.31 27.06 -34.40
CA ALA A 190 -0.06 28.49 -34.33
C ALA A 190 -0.57 28.92 -32.94
N LYS A 191 -1.17 28.01 -32.20
CA LYS A 191 -1.69 28.26 -30.85
C LYS A 191 -1.56 26.98 -30.00
N PRO A 192 -0.48 26.83 -29.23
CA PRO A 192 -0.29 25.69 -28.34
C PRO A 192 -1.44 25.58 -27.33
N ASP A 193 -1.82 24.35 -26.99
CA ASP A 193 -2.87 24.16 -25.98
C ASP A 193 -2.33 24.42 -24.58
N LYS A 194 -2.90 25.43 -23.92
CA LYS A 194 -2.44 25.84 -22.59
C LYS A 194 -2.59 24.77 -21.52
N ARG A 195 -3.55 23.85 -21.63
CA ARG A 195 -3.75 22.78 -20.65
C ARG A 195 -2.65 21.73 -20.79
N SER A 196 -2.24 21.43 -22.02
CA SER A 196 -1.09 20.57 -22.29
C SER A 196 0.20 21.17 -21.73
N ILE A 197 0.48 22.46 -21.98
CA ILE A 197 1.66 23.14 -21.44
C ILE A 197 1.62 23.15 -19.90
N ILE A 198 0.51 23.55 -19.27
CA ILE A 198 0.34 23.50 -17.81
C ILE A 198 0.56 22.10 -17.26
N THR A 199 0.04 21.05 -17.93
CA THR A 199 0.20 19.66 -17.50
C THR A 199 1.67 19.27 -17.47
N TYR A 200 2.40 19.56 -18.54
CA TYR A 200 3.82 19.25 -18.63
C TYR A 200 4.64 20.06 -17.61
N VAL A 201 4.46 21.39 -17.58
CA VAL A 201 5.17 22.29 -16.66
C VAL A 201 4.86 21.97 -15.19
N SER A 202 3.66 21.45 -14.88
CA SER A 202 3.33 21.04 -13.52
C SER A 202 4.28 19.96 -12.97
N GLN A 203 4.88 19.13 -13.83
CA GLN A 203 5.85 18.11 -13.40
C GLN A 203 7.08 18.74 -12.73
N PHE A 204 7.49 19.93 -13.19
CA PHE A 204 8.59 20.69 -12.62
C PHE A 204 8.27 21.24 -11.22
N VAL A 205 6.99 21.46 -10.88
CA VAL A 205 6.62 21.89 -9.53
C VAL A 205 6.89 20.78 -8.50
N ARG A 206 6.64 19.52 -8.87
CA ARG A 206 6.96 18.37 -8.01
C ARG A 206 8.45 18.23 -7.76
N THR A 207 9.28 18.55 -8.76
CA THR A 207 10.74 18.56 -8.63
C THR A 207 11.25 19.78 -7.85
N TYR A 208 10.46 20.86 -7.70
CA TYR A 208 10.85 22.08 -6.93
C TYR A 208 10.79 21.87 -5.42
N GLY A 209 9.91 20.98 -4.96
CA GLY A 209 9.69 20.68 -3.54
C GLY A 209 10.67 19.67 -2.96
N ARG A 210 11.48 19.08 -3.83
CA ARG A 210 12.61 18.25 -3.47
C ARG A 210 13.86 19.12 -3.55
N PRO A 211 14.70 19.18 -2.50
CA PRO A 211 16.00 19.82 -2.59
C PRO A 211 16.78 19.28 -3.81
N ALA A 212 17.72 20.07 -4.37
CA ALA A 212 18.67 19.59 -5.36
C ALA A 212 19.19 18.20 -4.99
N PRO A 213 19.52 17.30 -5.95
CA PRO A 213 20.06 16.00 -5.62
C PRO A 213 21.48 16.18 -5.05
N VAL A 214 21.58 16.54 -3.77
CA VAL A 214 22.25 15.64 -2.83
C VAL A 214 21.55 14.34 -3.07
N GLU A 215 22.23 13.34 -3.64
CA GLU A 215 21.72 11.99 -3.89
C GLU A 215 20.47 11.76 -3.03
N GLU A 216 19.27 12.00 -3.58
CA GLU A 216 18.08 11.55 -2.87
C GLU A 216 18.35 10.05 -2.82
N PRO A 217 18.52 9.45 -1.64
CA PRO A 217 18.78 8.03 -1.59
C PRO A 217 17.61 7.46 -2.36
N ASN A 218 17.92 6.87 -3.53
CA ASN A 218 16.91 6.29 -4.40
C ASN A 218 16.01 5.52 -3.45
N LEU A 219 14.70 5.76 -3.46
CA LEU A 219 13.83 5.17 -2.43
C LEU A 219 14.08 3.65 -2.32
N HIS A 220 14.48 3.02 -3.43
CA HIS A 220 15.06 1.68 -3.47
C HIS A 220 16.39 1.53 -2.69
N THR A 221 17.41 2.35 -2.94
CA THR A 221 18.66 2.38 -2.15
C THR A 221 18.43 2.66 -0.66
N GLU A 222 17.62 3.66 -0.29
CA GLU A 222 17.28 3.93 1.12
C GLU A 222 16.63 2.70 1.76
N PHE A 223 15.67 2.10 1.05
CA PHE A 223 15.03 0.87 1.46
C PHE A 223 16.04 -0.28 1.61
N LEU A 224 16.96 -0.47 0.66
CA LEU A 224 17.94 -1.56 0.70
C LEU A 224 18.97 -1.37 1.82
N GLU A 225 19.40 -0.14 2.07
CA GLU A 225 20.28 0.21 3.20
C GLU A 225 19.56 0.00 4.53
N TRP A 226 18.32 0.49 4.65
CA TRP A 226 17.47 0.25 5.80
C TRP A 226 17.26 -1.24 6.04
N LEU A 227 17.01 -2.03 4.99
CA LEU A 227 16.82 -3.47 5.06
C LEU A 227 18.10 -4.20 5.52
N ALA A 228 19.26 -3.76 5.01
CA ALA A 228 20.57 -4.32 5.37
C ALA A 228 20.94 -4.02 6.82
N PHE A 229 20.65 -2.81 7.29
CA PHE A 229 20.93 -2.37 8.66
C PHE A 229 19.95 -3.02 9.65
N THR A 230 18.65 -2.91 9.38
CA THR A 230 17.58 -3.30 10.30
C THR A 230 17.49 -4.82 10.47
N SER A 231 17.80 -5.60 9.44
CA SER A 231 17.81 -7.08 9.55
C SER A 231 18.84 -7.60 10.57
N LYS A 232 19.88 -6.82 10.88
CA LYS A 232 20.92 -7.15 11.86
C LYS A 232 20.67 -6.57 13.25
N LEU A 233 19.62 -5.77 13.43
CA LEU A 233 19.32 -5.16 14.72
C LEU A 233 18.70 -6.18 15.68
N ASP A 234 19.23 -6.23 16.91
CA ASP A 234 18.57 -6.93 18.01
C ASP A 234 17.51 -6.03 18.64
N LEU A 235 16.26 -6.18 18.19
CA LEU A 235 15.12 -5.44 18.73
C LEU A 235 14.68 -5.91 20.12
N LYS A 236 15.14 -7.06 20.62
CA LYS A 236 14.66 -7.63 21.90
C LYS A 236 15.30 -6.97 23.11
N ASN A 237 16.56 -6.55 23.00
CA ASN A 237 17.35 -5.98 24.08
C ASN A 237 17.51 -4.45 24.01
N ASN A 238 16.87 -3.80 23.03
CA ASN A 238 17.04 -2.37 22.75
C ASN A 238 15.97 -1.51 23.42
N GLU A 239 16.16 -0.19 23.42
CA GLU A 239 15.19 0.77 23.96
C GLU A 239 13.83 0.63 23.27
N GLN A 240 12.74 0.71 24.05
CA GLN A 240 11.38 0.45 23.57
C GLN A 240 10.95 1.40 22.44
N GLY A 241 11.56 2.59 22.34
CA GLY A 241 11.36 3.53 21.23
C GLY A 241 11.89 3.02 19.88
N MET A 242 12.92 2.17 19.87
CA MET A 242 13.48 1.60 18.64
C MET A 242 12.50 0.66 17.94
N TYR A 243 11.75 -0.13 18.72
CA TYR A 243 10.70 -1.01 18.18
C TYR A 243 9.64 -0.23 17.40
N PHE A 244 9.08 0.83 17.99
CA PHE A 244 8.02 1.62 17.36
C PHE A 244 8.51 2.34 16.11
N ARG A 245 9.74 2.87 16.15
CA ARG A 245 10.39 3.46 14.99
C ARG A 245 10.49 2.46 13.83
N VAL A 246 11.12 1.31 14.07
CA VAL A 246 11.33 0.28 13.03
C VAL A 246 10.00 -0.27 12.52
N ARG A 247 8.99 -0.44 13.39
CA ARG A 247 7.66 -0.87 12.99
C ARG A 247 6.99 0.13 12.04
N ARG A 248 7.07 1.42 12.33
CA ARG A 248 6.53 2.48 11.47
C ARG A 248 7.21 2.47 10.11
N GLU A 249 8.55 2.45 10.09
CA GLU A 249 9.35 2.39 8.85
C GLU A 249 9.02 1.12 8.04
N PHE A 250 8.87 -0.04 8.69
CA PHE A 250 8.48 -1.29 8.02
C PHE A 250 7.10 -1.19 7.34
N ILE A 251 6.14 -0.49 7.94
CA ILE A 251 4.82 -0.25 7.33
C ILE A 251 4.94 0.69 6.13
N GLU A 252 5.72 1.76 6.25
CA GLU A 252 5.99 2.74 5.18
C GLU A 252 6.64 2.06 3.96
N TYR A 253 7.61 1.17 4.18
CA TYR A 253 8.29 0.45 3.10
C TYR A 253 7.51 -0.74 2.51
N ARG A 254 6.38 -1.14 3.10
CA ARG A 254 5.63 -2.34 2.67
C ARG A 254 5.15 -2.26 1.22
N SER A 255 4.65 -1.11 0.78
CA SER A 255 4.19 -0.94 -0.60
C SER A 255 5.32 -1.05 -1.60
N LEU A 256 6.51 -0.55 -1.25
CA LEU A 256 7.69 -0.64 -2.09
C LEU A 256 8.18 -2.08 -2.21
N TYR A 257 8.30 -2.79 -1.07
CA TYR A 257 8.64 -4.22 -1.07
C TYR A 257 7.68 -5.02 -1.96
N ASN A 258 6.37 -4.84 -1.80
CA ASN A 258 5.37 -5.53 -2.62
C ASN A 258 5.55 -5.23 -4.11
N THR A 259 5.85 -3.97 -4.46
CA THR A 259 6.09 -3.56 -5.86
C THR A 259 7.34 -4.23 -6.42
N ILE A 260 8.44 -4.29 -5.66
CA ILE A 260 9.68 -4.97 -6.06
C ILE A 260 9.42 -6.46 -6.31
N MET A 261 8.74 -7.15 -5.38
CA MET A 261 8.48 -8.58 -5.50
C MET A 261 7.49 -8.93 -6.62
N ALA A 262 6.53 -8.05 -6.90
CA ALA A 262 5.56 -8.24 -7.98
C ALA A 262 6.14 -7.96 -9.36
N THR A 263 6.86 -6.84 -9.51
CA THR A 263 7.43 -6.43 -10.81
C THR A 263 8.69 -7.20 -11.15
N LYS A 264 9.53 -7.51 -10.16
CA LYS A 264 10.84 -8.16 -10.31
C LYS A 264 11.77 -7.42 -11.28
N LEU A 265 11.44 -6.18 -11.63
CA LEU A 265 12.20 -5.35 -12.55
C LEU A 265 13.44 -4.83 -11.83
N ASN A 266 14.56 -4.78 -12.54
CA ASN A 266 15.83 -4.18 -12.08
C ASN A 266 16.57 -4.96 -10.96
N TYR A 267 16.18 -6.20 -10.66
CA TYR A 267 16.88 -7.05 -9.69
C TYR A 267 17.14 -8.45 -10.25
N THR A 268 18.29 -9.00 -9.89
CA THR A 268 18.60 -10.42 -10.12
C THR A 268 17.83 -11.33 -9.16
N ILE A 269 17.76 -12.62 -9.49
CA ILE A 269 17.08 -13.61 -8.64
C ILE A 269 17.73 -13.69 -7.25
N GLU A 270 19.07 -13.61 -7.18
CA GLU A 270 19.83 -13.65 -5.94
C GLU A 270 19.56 -12.41 -5.06
N GLU A 271 19.50 -11.23 -5.67
CA GLU A 271 19.15 -9.99 -4.96
C GLU A 271 17.70 -10.03 -4.43
N LEU A 272 16.76 -10.53 -5.23
CA LEU A 272 15.36 -10.70 -4.80
C LEU A 272 15.24 -11.69 -3.63
N ALA A 273 15.99 -12.79 -3.67
CA ALA A 273 16.03 -13.76 -2.58
C ALA A 273 16.58 -13.14 -1.29
N LEU A 274 17.65 -12.35 -1.40
CA LEU A 274 18.26 -11.65 -0.27
C LEU A 274 17.35 -10.55 0.30
N ILE A 275 16.65 -9.81 -0.57
CA ILE A 275 15.65 -8.80 -0.15
C ILE A 275 14.52 -9.48 0.62
N GLN A 276 14.00 -10.58 0.09
CA GLN A 276 12.97 -11.37 0.75
C GLN A 276 13.45 -11.90 2.11
N GLU A 277 14.62 -12.53 2.17
CA GLU A 277 15.20 -13.06 3.41
C GLU A 277 15.33 -11.99 4.51
N ARG A 278 15.89 -10.83 4.17
CA ARG A 278 16.07 -9.73 5.13
C ARG A 278 14.74 -9.12 5.56
N TRP A 279 13.80 -8.97 4.63
CA TRP A 279 12.44 -8.49 4.93
C TRP A 279 11.71 -9.43 5.90
N GLU A 280 11.79 -10.74 5.66
CA GLU A 280 11.24 -11.77 6.56
C GLU A 280 11.94 -11.76 7.92
N THR A 281 13.26 -11.57 7.95
CA THR A 281 14.02 -11.45 9.20
C THR A 281 13.53 -10.27 10.04
N ILE A 282 13.35 -9.10 9.43
CA ILE A 282 12.82 -7.90 10.12
C ILE A 282 11.40 -8.15 10.61
N ARG A 283 10.52 -8.74 9.78
CA ARG A 283 9.15 -9.09 10.17
C ARG A 283 9.13 -10.01 11.39
N ASN A 284 9.90 -11.09 11.36
CA ASN A 284 9.98 -12.06 12.45
C ASN A 284 10.52 -11.42 13.73
N ASN A 285 11.52 -10.54 13.62
CA ASN A 285 12.05 -9.80 14.77
C ASN A 285 11.01 -8.83 15.36
N LEU A 286 10.29 -8.08 14.51
CA LEU A 286 9.22 -7.19 14.93
C LEU A 286 8.08 -7.96 15.61
N GLU A 287 7.66 -9.09 15.07
CA GLU A 287 6.62 -9.93 15.68
C GLU A 287 7.07 -10.52 17.01
N ALA A 288 8.29 -11.05 17.10
CA ALA A 288 8.83 -11.60 18.34
C ALA A 288 8.95 -10.54 19.44
N THR A 289 9.38 -9.32 19.09
CA THR A 289 9.45 -8.19 20.02
C THR A 289 8.05 -7.70 20.41
N ALA A 290 7.10 -7.65 19.47
CA ALA A 290 5.70 -7.32 19.75
C ALA A 290 5.09 -8.27 20.78
N VAL A 291 5.21 -9.58 20.57
CA VAL A 291 4.71 -10.62 21.50
C VAL A 291 5.29 -10.43 22.90
N ASN A 292 6.58 -10.11 23.01
CA ASN A 292 7.21 -9.89 24.31
C ASN A 292 6.73 -8.58 24.99
N ALA A 293 6.52 -7.51 24.22
CA ALA A 293 5.98 -6.26 24.74
C ALA A 293 4.52 -6.43 25.19
N GLU A 294 3.70 -7.13 24.40
CA GLU A 294 2.28 -7.39 24.65
C GLU A 294 2.05 -8.21 25.94
N LYS A 295 2.96 -9.14 26.26
CA LYS A 295 2.90 -9.90 27.54
C LYS A 295 2.94 -9.01 28.78
N ARG A 296 3.52 -7.81 28.66
CA ARG A 296 3.62 -6.84 29.77
C ARG A 296 2.38 -5.93 29.87
N LEU A 297 1.46 -5.98 28.91
CA LEU A 297 0.24 -5.18 28.91
C LEU A 297 -0.76 -5.72 29.96
N PRO A 298 -1.63 -4.84 30.50
CA PRO A 298 -2.71 -5.28 31.38
C PRO A 298 -3.64 -6.25 30.66
N LYS A 299 -4.35 -7.08 31.43
CA LYS A 299 -5.45 -7.88 30.87
C LYS A 299 -6.52 -6.95 30.28
N PRO A 300 -7.22 -7.34 29.20
CA PRO A 300 -7.13 -8.62 28.50
C PRO A 300 -6.01 -8.73 27.45
N TYR A 301 -5.27 -7.66 27.15
CA TYR A 301 -4.28 -7.62 26.07
C TYR A 301 -3.19 -8.70 26.20
N SER A 302 -2.62 -8.90 27.38
CA SER A 302 -1.60 -9.95 27.59
C SER A 302 -2.16 -11.36 27.42
N SER A 303 -3.38 -11.64 27.89
CA SER A 303 -4.04 -12.93 27.68
C SER A 303 -4.38 -13.18 26.21
N LEU A 304 -4.85 -12.15 25.50
CA LEU A 304 -5.15 -12.21 24.08
C LEU A 304 -3.87 -12.42 23.25
N SER A 305 -2.76 -11.79 23.63
CA SER A 305 -1.45 -12.00 23.00
C SER A 305 -0.97 -13.44 23.10
N VAL A 306 -1.06 -14.06 24.29
CA VAL A 306 -0.71 -15.47 24.50
C VAL A 306 -1.62 -16.40 23.71
N TRP A 307 -2.93 -16.11 23.71
CA TRP A 307 -3.91 -16.86 22.93
C TRP A 307 -3.58 -16.80 21.43
N THR A 308 -3.31 -15.60 20.90
CA THR A 308 -2.94 -15.36 19.50
C THR A 308 -1.66 -16.10 19.12
N ALA A 309 -0.63 -16.05 19.97
CA ALA A 309 0.63 -16.77 19.73
C ALA A 309 0.43 -18.30 19.66
N THR A 310 -0.47 -18.83 20.49
CA THR A 310 -0.85 -20.26 20.46
C THR A 310 -1.53 -20.61 19.14
N GLY A 311 -2.48 -19.78 18.70
CA GLY A 311 -3.16 -19.96 17.42
C GLY A 311 -2.19 -19.92 16.23
N GLN A 312 -1.30 -18.94 16.18
CA GLN A 312 -0.26 -18.85 15.14
C GLN A 312 0.63 -20.10 15.13
N SER A 313 1.00 -20.65 16.28
CA SER A 313 1.75 -21.91 16.35
C SER A 313 0.98 -23.10 15.78
N LEU A 314 -0.35 -23.15 15.90
CA LEU A 314 -1.19 -24.20 15.32
C LEU A 314 -1.30 -24.05 13.79
N ILE A 315 -1.41 -22.82 13.29
CA ILE A 315 -1.45 -22.53 11.85
C ILE A 315 -0.11 -22.86 11.19
N ASN A 316 0.99 -22.46 11.81
CA ASN A 316 2.35 -22.65 11.30
C ASN A 316 2.94 -24.04 11.60
N ALA A 317 2.20 -24.91 12.28
CA ALA A 317 2.66 -26.26 12.57
C ALA A 317 2.99 -27.02 11.26
N PRO A 318 4.23 -27.56 11.12
CA PRO A 318 4.64 -28.26 9.92
C PRO A 318 3.86 -29.57 9.74
N LEU A 319 3.50 -29.87 8.50
CA LEU A 319 2.79 -31.08 8.12
C LEU A 319 3.78 -32.25 7.96
N ASN A 320 4.31 -32.74 9.08
CA ASN A 320 5.22 -33.89 9.11
C ASN A 320 4.42 -35.20 8.98
N LEU A 321 3.90 -35.48 7.78
CA LEU A 321 3.07 -36.66 7.50
C LEU A 321 3.94 -37.83 7.01
N PRO A 322 3.89 -39.02 7.65
CA PRO A 322 4.62 -40.21 7.19
C PRO A 322 3.91 -40.82 5.99
N VAL A 323 4.23 -40.33 4.79
CA VAL A 323 3.51 -40.65 3.54
C VAL A 323 3.46 -42.16 3.25
N GLU A 324 4.40 -42.95 3.77
CA GLU A 324 4.41 -44.41 3.61
C GLU A 324 3.30 -45.11 4.41
N ASN A 325 2.69 -44.44 5.39
CA ASN A 325 1.66 -45.01 6.24
C ASN A 325 0.41 -44.11 6.29
N PRO A 326 -0.54 -44.32 5.36
CA PRO A 326 -1.76 -43.52 5.27
C PRO A 326 -2.60 -43.52 6.56
N GLN A 327 -2.65 -44.65 7.29
CA GLN A 327 -3.37 -44.75 8.57
C GLN A 327 -2.75 -43.85 9.64
N LYS A 328 -1.42 -43.79 9.74
CA LYS A 328 -0.73 -42.86 10.64
C LYS A 328 -0.97 -41.40 10.25
N CYS A 329 -1.00 -41.09 8.94
CA CYS A 329 -1.35 -39.75 8.47
C CYS A 329 -2.75 -39.33 8.95
N LEU A 330 -3.74 -40.21 8.88
CA LEU A 330 -5.10 -39.94 9.36
C LEU A 330 -5.15 -39.59 10.85
N VAL A 331 -4.42 -40.33 11.69
CA VAL A 331 -4.36 -40.06 13.14
C VAL A 331 -3.75 -38.69 13.42
N ILE A 332 -2.65 -38.34 12.73
CA ILE A 332 -1.99 -37.03 12.87
C ILE A 332 -2.94 -35.91 12.43
N LEU A 333 -3.53 -36.04 11.24
CA LEU A 333 -4.45 -35.03 10.69
C LEU A 333 -5.69 -34.84 11.57
N GLN A 334 -6.27 -35.93 12.10
CA GLN A 334 -7.40 -35.87 13.02
C GLN A 334 -7.04 -35.11 14.30
N LYS A 335 -5.86 -35.38 14.87
CA LYS A 335 -5.36 -34.65 16.04
C LYS A 335 -5.22 -33.15 15.73
N MET A 336 -4.57 -32.80 14.62
CA MET A 336 -4.39 -31.39 14.21
C MET A 336 -5.74 -30.68 14.01
N ILE A 337 -6.71 -31.32 13.34
CA ILE A 337 -8.07 -30.77 13.16
C ILE A 337 -8.76 -30.56 14.51
N SER A 338 -8.61 -31.50 15.44
CA SER A 338 -9.21 -31.41 16.77
C SER A 338 -8.63 -30.24 17.60
N GLU A 339 -7.31 -30.07 17.55
CA GLU A 339 -6.60 -29.01 18.26
C GLU A 339 -6.95 -27.64 17.67
N HIS A 340 -6.99 -27.55 16.34
CA HIS A 340 -7.44 -26.36 15.61
C HIS A 340 -8.86 -25.96 16.02
N ASN A 341 -9.84 -26.85 15.87
CA ASN A 341 -11.24 -26.54 16.17
C ASN A 341 -11.42 -26.13 17.65
N ARG A 342 -10.75 -26.82 18.57
CA ARG A 342 -10.81 -26.49 20.00
C ARG A 342 -10.28 -25.09 20.29
N HIS A 343 -9.23 -24.66 19.60
CA HIS A 343 -8.63 -23.35 19.84
C HIS A 343 -9.46 -22.21 19.23
N PHE A 344 -9.90 -22.38 17.98
CA PHE A 344 -10.55 -21.31 17.21
C PHE A 344 -12.08 -21.21 17.39
N ILE A 345 -12.69 -22.08 18.20
CA ILE A 345 -14.13 -22.00 18.49
C ILE A 345 -14.54 -20.63 19.08
N ASP A 346 -13.67 -20.03 19.89
CA ASP A 346 -13.93 -18.76 20.57
C ASP A 346 -13.35 -17.54 19.82
N MET A 347 -12.90 -17.68 18.57
CA MET A 347 -12.19 -16.61 17.85
C MET A 347 -12.99 -15.30 17.80
N ALA A 348 -14.29 -15.38 17.50
CA ALA A 348 -15.16 -14.21 17.45
C ALA A 348 -15.29 -13.52 18.83
N ALA A 349 -15.43 -14.30 19.90
CA ALA A 349 -15.49 -13.77 21.26
C ALA A 349 -14.16 -13.10 21.66
N LYS A 350 -13.02 -13.65 21.25
CA LYS A 350 -11.70 -13.05 21.49
C LYS A 350 -11.48 -11.74 20.73
N MET A 351 -11.98 -11.65 19.50
CA MET A 351 -11.94 -10.40 18.74
C MET A 351 -12.80 -9.30 19.41
N GLU A 352 -13.98 -9.68 19.91
CA GLU A 352 -14.84 -8.72 20.62
C GLU A 352 -14.25 -8.30 21.98
N GLU A 353 -13.61 -9.22 22.70
CA GLU A 353 -12.85 -8.92 23.92
C GLU A 353 -11.75 -7.88 23.66
N LEU A 354 -11.07 -7.94 22.50
CA LEU A 354 -10.08 -6.92 22.12
C LEU A 354 -10.75 -5.57 21.81
N ASN A 355 -11.79 -5.56 20.98
CA ASN A 355 -12.48 -4.33 20.55
C ASN A 355 -13.07 -3.57 21.74
N THR A 356 -13.72 -4.30 22.66
CA THR A 356 -14.27 -3.73 23.89
C THR A 356 -13.17 -3.12 24.76
N ALA A 357 -12.05 -3.83 24.95
CA ALA A 357 -10.92 -3.33 25.73
C ALA A 357 -10.29 -2.06 25.13
N VAL A 358 -10.21 -1.96 23.81
CA VAL A 358 -9.72 -0.75 23.10
C VAL A 358 -10.65 0.43 23.34
N ASN A 359 -11.96 0.21 23.25
CA ASN A 359 -12.97 1.26 23.41
C ASN A 359 -13.17 1.70 24.87
N SER A 360 -12.99 0.78 25.84
CA SER A 360 -13.23 1.04 27.26
C SER A 360 -11.98 1.41 28.06
N GLY A 361 -10.81 1.46 27.44
CA GLY A 361 -9.53 1.74 28.10
C GLY A 361 -9.02 0.61 29.00
N GLY A 362 -9.20 -0.66 28.62
CA GLY A 362 -8.62 -1.82 29.31
C GLY A 362 -9.08 -2.04 30.77
N LEU A 363 -8.35 -2.88 31.53
CA LEU A 363 -8.61 -3.05 32.97
C LEU A 363 -8.23 -1.78 33.75
N GLY A 364 -9.20 -1.19 34.44
CA GLY A 364 -9.02 0.01 35.27
C GLY A 364 -9.29 1.33 34.54
N GLY A 365 -9.83 1.29 33.31
CA GLY A 365 -10.33 2.48 32.59
C GLY A 365 -9.25 3.42 32.06
N ARG A 366 -8.00 2.96 31.96
CA ARG A 366 -6.88 3.74 31.40
C ARG A 366 -6.55 3.29 29.97
N PRO A 367 -6.73 4.15 28.95
CA PRO A 367 -6.44 3.78 27.58
C PRO A 367 -4.97 3.41 27.39
N VAL A 368 -4.74 2.25 26.76
CA VAL A 368 -3.41 1.84 26.28
C VAL A 368 -3.16 2.53 24.94
N ALA A 369 -1.97 3.12 24.76
CA ALA A 369 -1.61 3.78 23.52
C ALA A 369 -1.75 2.82 22.32
N ALA A 370 -2.33 3.31 21.23
CA ALA A 370 -2.65 2.52 20.04
C ALA A 370 -1.42 1.79 19.48
N GLU A 371 -0.23 2.40 19.55
CA GLU A 371 1.04 1.82 19.10
C GLU A 371 1.36 0.45 19.73
N TYR A 372 0.91 0.21 20.97
CA TYR A 372 1.15 -1.05 21.70
C TYR A 372 0.09 -2.11 21.43
N VAL A 373 -1.13 -1.70 21.04
CA VAL A 373 -2.26 -2.62 20.82
C VAL A 373 -2.41 -3.00 19.34
N GLU A 374 -2.04 -2.09 18.44
CA GLU A 374 -2.13 -2.29 17.00
C GLU A 374 -1.40 -3.54 16.48
N PRO A 375 -0.20 -3.92 16.98
CA PRO A 375 0.44 -5.19 16.60
C PRO A 375 -0.41 -6.42 16.91
N LEU A 376 -1.01 -6.46 18.10
CA LEU A 376 -1.90 -7.53 18.52
C LEU A 376 -3.16 -7.58 17.64
N ARG A 377 -3.77 -6.41 17.38
CA ARG A 377 -4.96 -6.29 16.53
C ARG A 377 -4.71 -6.83 15.12
N VAL A 378 -3.59 -6.45 14.51
CA VAL A 378 -3.21 -6.93 13.17
C VAL A 378 -2.98 -8.44 13.19
N ARG A 379 -2.23 -8.97 14.17
CA ARG A 379 -1.97 -10.42 14.28
C ARG A 379 -3.24 -11.22 14.48
N MET A 380 -4.17 -10.75 15.31
CA MET A 380 -5.46 -11.41 15.50
C MET A 380 -6.32 -11.37 14.24
N ALA A 381 -6.35 -10.26 13.51
CA ALA A 381 -7.05 -10.17 12.23
C ALA A 381 -6.47 -11.14 11.19
N THR A 382 -5.15 -11.16 11.00
CA THR A 382 -4.48 -12.11 10.10
C THR A 382 -4.76 -13.55 10.50
N LEU A 383 -4.71 -13.87 11.80
CA LEU A 383 -5.04 -15.18 12.32
C LEU A 383 -6.50 -15.59 12.02
N ALA A 384 -7.44 -14.62 12.04
CA ALA A 384 -8.83 -14.84 11.69
C ALA A 384 -9.00 -15.24 10.22
N ASP A 385 -8.20 -14.63 9.33
CA ASP A 385 -8.21 -14.90 7.89
C ASP A 385 -7.53 -16.24 7.56
N GLU A 386 -6.43 -16.58 8.26
CA GLU A 386 -5.65 -17.79 8.00
C GLU A 386 -6.25 -19.07 8.58
N ALA A 387 -6.94 -19.00 9.73
CA ALA A 387 -7.46 -20.19 10.41
C ALA A 387 -8.44 -21.02 9.55
N PRO A 388 -9.44 -20.42 8.88
CA PRO A 388 -10.31 -21.15 7.96
C PRO A 388 -9.55 -21.86 6.84
N LEU A 389 -8.51 -21.22 6.29
CA LEU A 389 -7.70 -21.75 5.19
C LEU A 389 -6.90 -22.98 5.64
N LYS A 390 -6.27 -22.92 6.81
CA LYS A 390 -5.56 -24.07 7.39
C LYS A 390 -6.52 -25.23 7.63
N LEU A 391 -7.69 -24.97 8.20
CA LEU A 391 -8.69 -26.00 8.45
C LEU A 391 -9.19 -26.67 7.16
N ALA A 392 -9.45 -25.88 6.11
CA ALA A 392 -9.83 -26.41 4.81
C ALA A 392 -8.74 -27.33 4.23
N THR A 393 -7.48 -26.89 4.30
CA THR A 393 -6.32 -27.68 3.87
C THR A 393 -6.23 -29.01 4.63
N LEU A 394 -6.34 -28.98 5.96
CA LEU A 394 -6.31 -30.18 6.79
C LEU A 394 -7.45 -31.15 6.47
N LYS A 395 -8.67 -30.64 6.22
CA LYS A 395 -9.83 -31.46 5.84
C LYS A 395 -9.65 -32.12 4.47
N ILE A 396 -9.12 -31.38 3.49
CA ILE A 396 -8.82 -31.93 2.16
C ILE A 396 -7.75 -33.04 2.27
N LEU A 397 -6.68 -32.81 3.03
CA LEU A 397 -5.66 -33.83 3.27
C LEU A 397 -6.24 -35.05 3.98
N TYR A 398 -7.08 -34.85 5.01
CA TYR A 398 -7.72 -35.94 5.73
C TYR A 398 -8.58 -36.80 4.79
N ALA A 399 -9.37 -36.18 3.93
CA ALA A 399 -10.18 -36.87 2.94
C ALA A 399 -9.32 -37.64 1.91
N HIS A 400 -8.24 -37.02 1.44
CA HIS A 400 -7.27 -37.68 0.55
C HIS A 400 -6.67 -38.94 1.20
N TYR A 401 -6.17 -38.82 2.43
CA TYR A 401 -5.61 -39.95 3.17
C TYR A 401 -6.66 -40.98 3.58
N THR A 402 -7.94 -40.62 3.65
CA THR A 402 -9.04 -41.57 3.89
C THR A 402 -9.21 -42.50 2.70
N VAL A 403 -9.20 -41.94 1.49
CA VAL A 403 -9.20 -42.74 0.24
C VAL A 403 -7.96 -43.62 0.18
N LEU A 404 -6.78 -43.04 0.42
CA LEU A 404 -5.50 -43.75 0.30
C LEU A 404 -5.38 -44.89 1.32
N ALA A 405 -5.74 -44.67 2.58
CA ALA A 405 -5.73 -45.70 3.61
C ALA A 405 -6.67 -46.85 3.29
N TYR A 406 -7.86 -46.53 2.76
CA TYR A 406 -8.82 -47.55 2.35
C TYR A 406 -8.32 -48.38 1.17
N LEU A 407 -7.72 -47.74 0.16
CA LEU A 407 -7.10 -48.46 -0.97
C LEU A 407 -5.92 -49.32 -0.53
N TYR A 408 -5.06 -48.81 0.35
CA TYR A 408 -3.93 -49.56 0.90
C TYR A 408 -4.39 -50.80 1.68
N GLU A 409 -5.44 -50.67 2.50
CA GLU A 409 -6.04 -51.79 3.22
C GLU A 409 -6.62 -52.83 2.25
N LEU A 410 -7.35 -52.41 1.21
CA LEU A 410 -7.88 -53.29 0.19
C LEU A 410 -6.78 -54.03 -0.57
N GLU A 411 -5.72 -53.32 -0.97
CA GLU A 411 -4.58 -53.93 -1.67
C GLU A 411 -3.85 -54.95 -0.78
N SER A 412 -3.64 -54.60 0.49
CA SER A 412 -3.06 -55.53 1.48
C SER A 412 -3.91 -56.79 1.65
N LYS A 413 -5.24 -56.64 1.77
CA LYS A 413 -6.18 -57.76 1.80
C LYS A 413 -6.11 -58.61 0.53
N MET A 414 -6.10 -57.99 -0.66
CA MET A 414 -5.99 -58.71 -1.94
C MET A 414 -4.69 -59.53 -2.04
N ARG A 415 -3.56 -58.97 -1.60
CA ARG A 415 -2.28 -59.68 -1.55
C ARG A 415 -2.34 -60.88 -0.61
N LEU A 416 -2.89 -60.71 0.61
CA LEU A 416 -3.07 -61.80 1.57
C LEU A 416 -4.00 -62.89 1.02
N TRP A 417 -5.10 -62.50 0.37
CA TRP A 417 -6.04 -63.43 -0.25
C TRP A 417 -5.38 -64.27 -1.34
N SER A 418 -4.45 -63.70 -2.09
CA SER A 418 -3.68 -64.40 -3.13
C SER A 418 -2.57 -65.32 -2.61
N SER A 419 -2.18 -65.22 -1.33
CA SER A 419 -1.05 -65.96 -0.75
C SER A 419 -1.50 -67.12 0.17
N ALA A 420 -2.66 -67.73 -0.10
CA ALA A 420 -3.16 -68.82 0.74
C ALA A 420 -2.33 -70.11 0.56
N GLU A 421 -1.64 -70.55 1.62
CA GLU A 421 -0.78 -71.74 1.61
C GLU A 421 -1.47 -73.01 2.15
N SER A 422 -2.71 -72.91 2.61
CA SER A 422 -3.48 -74.06 3.11
C SER A 422 -4.98 -73.94 2.84
N LEU A 423 -5.69 -75.07 2.84
CA LEU A 423 -7.15 -75.10 2.64
C LEU A 423 -7.91 -74.33 3.73
N GLN A 424 -7.41 -74.35 4.97
CA GLN A 424 -8.00 -73.58 6.07
C GLN A 424 -7.88 -72.07 5.84
N LEU A 425 -6.71 -71.60 5.41
CA LEU A 425 -6.49 -70.19 5.08
C LEU A 425 -7.33 -69.80 3.86
N LEU A 426 -7.37 -70.63 2.81
CA LEU A 426 -8.19 -70.38 1.62
C LEU A 426 -9.67 -70.20 1.97
N ASN A 427 -10.25 -71.10 2.77
CA ASN A 427 -11.64 -71.00 3.21
C ASN A 427 -11.91 -69.74 4.04
N ARG A 428 -10.98 -69.36 4.92
CA ARG A 428 -11.12 -68.10 5.67
C ARG A 428 -11.01 -66.88 4.75
N TRP A 429 -10.15 -66.91 3.74
CA TRP A 429 -9.91 -65.77 2.85
C TRP A 429 -11.11 -65.55 1.93
N ILE A 430 -11.76 -66.63 1.48
CA ILE A 430 -13.03 -66.59 0.75
C ILE A 430 -14.14 -65.95 1.60
N MET A 431 -14.23 -66.28 2.90
CA MET A 431 -15.19 -65.64 3.80
C MET A 431 -14.91 -64.13 3.97
N GLU A 432 -13.65 -63.75 4.17
CA GLU A 432 -13.26 -62.32 4.29
C GLU A 432 -13.48 -61.55 2.99
N TYR A 433 -13.20 -62.17 1.82
CA TYR A 433 -13.48 -61.60 0.50
C TYR A 433 -14.98 -61.37 0.30
N THR A 434 -15.80 -62.40 0.50
CA THR A 434 -17.26 -62.30 0.31
C THR A 434 -17.88 -61.29 1.27
N HIS A 435 -17.35 -61.14 2.48
CA HIS A 435 -17.75 -60.07 3.39
C HIS A 435 -17.37 -58.68 2.86
N THR A 436 -16.12 -58.51 2.42
CA THR A 436 -15.64 -57.23 1.88
C THR A 436 -16.38 -56.85 0.59
N GLU A 437 -16.68 -57.81 -0.27
CA GLU A 437 -17.46 -57.62 -1.51
C GLU A 437 -18.87 -57.08 -1.22
N LYS A 438 -19.53 -57.60 -0.17
CA LYS A 438 -20.84 -57.10 0.30
C LYS A 438 -20.81 -55.64 0.73
N GLU A 439 -19.68 -55.14 1.24
CA GLU A 439 -19.53 -53.71 1.55
C GLU A 439 -19.46 -52.81 0.31
N ASN A 440 -19.39 -53.40 -0.89
CA ASN A 440 -19.27 -52.71 -2.18
C ASN A 440 -18.10 -51.69 -2.17
N PRO A 441 -16.85 -52.17 -2.16
CA PRO A 441 -15.66 -51.32 -2.04
C PRO A 441 -15.56 -50.28 -3.18
N ARG A 442 -16.09 -50.61 -4.37
CA ARG A 442 -16.18 -49.69 -5.50
C ARG A 442 -17.07 -48.49 -5.18
N LEU A 443 -18.30 -48.73 -4.72
CA LEU A 443 -19.23 -47.67 -4.35
C LEU A 443 -18.68 -46.81 -3.20
N LYS A 444 -18.08 -47.45 -2.19
CA LYS A 444 -17.45 -46.76 -1.05
C LYS A 444 -16.30 -45.86 -1.49
N THR A 445 -15.45 -46.34 -2.40
CA THR A 445 -14.34 -45.54 -2.97
C THR A 445 -14.87 -44.39 -3.82
N SER A 446 -15.86 -44.64 -4.69
CA SER A 446 -16.51 -43.58 -5.48
C SER A 446 -17.10 -42.48 -4.61
N ARG A 447 -17.73 -42.85 -3.48
CA ARG A 447 -18.27 -41.89 -2.52
C ARG A 447 -17.17 -41.03 -1.90
N TYR A 448 -16.08 -41.62 -1.42
CA TYR A 448 -14.97 -40.84 -0.86
C TYR A 448 -14.32 -39.89 -1.90
N ILE A 449 -14.22 -40.32 -3.16
CA ILE A 449 -13.73 -39.47 -4.25
C ILE A 449 -14.70 -38.31 -4.52
N GLU A 450 -16.01 -38.56 -4.49
CA GLU A 450 -17.02 -37.51 -4.66
C GLU A 450 -16.96 -36.51 -3.51
N ASP A 451 -16.86 -36.98 -2.26
CA ASP A 451 -16.71 -36.14 -1.07
C ASP A 451 -15.44 -35.27 -1.15
N LEU A 452 -14.31 -35.85 -1.58
CA LEU A 452 -13.06 -35.12 -1.81
C LEU A 452 -13.22 -34.04 -2.90
N LYS A 453 -13.87 -34.37 -4.02
CA LYS A 453 -14.15 -33.41 -5.11
C LYS A 453 -15.05 -32.28 -4.65
N GLN A 454 -16.06 -32.57 -3.83
CA GLN A 454 -16.94 -31.55 -3.27
C GLN A 454 -16.17 -30.62 -2.34
N MET A 455 -15.36 -31.16 -1.42
CA MET A 455 -14.51 -30.36 -0.52
C MET A 455 -13.52 -29.48 -1.26
N HIS A 456 -12.95 -29.97 -2.37
CA HIS A 456 -12.13 -29.15 -3.25
C HIS A 456 -12.98 -28.02 -3.86
N LYS A 457 -14.12 -28.32 -4.47
CA LYS A 457 -14.99 -27.28 -5.08
C LYS A 457 -15.44 -26.21 -4.06
N THR A 458 -15.78 -26.58 -2.84
CA THR A 458 -16.23 -25.64 -1.80
C THR A 458 -15.08 -24.86 -1.17
N GLY A 459 -13.94 -25.52 -0.91
CA GLY A 459 -12.76 -24.88 -0.35
C GLY A 459 -12.18 -23.80 -1.26
N TRP A 460 -12.21 -24.03 -2.58
CA TRP A 460 -11.77 -23.05 -3.58
C TRP A 460 -12.82 -21.95 -3.85
N ARG A 461 -14.14 -22.22 -3.75
CA ARG A 461 -15.17 -21.18 -3.93
C ARG A 461 -15.29 -20.21 -2.75
N GLN A 462 -15.00 -20.64 -1.52
CA GLN A 462 -15.08 -19.76 -0.35
C GLN A 462 -13.86 -18.84 -0.19
N HIS A 463 -12.74 -19.15 -0.87
CA HIS A 463 -11.48 -18.44 -0.67
C HIS A 463 -10.76 -18.05 -1.97
N GLY A 464 -11.35 -18.35 -3.14
CA GLY A 464 -10.82 -18.04 -4.47
C GLY A 464 -11.13 -16.64 -5.00
N GLU A 465 -11.66 -15.72 -4.18
CA GLU A 465 -11.77 -14.29 -4.54
C GLU A 465 -10.52 -13.47 -4.16
N ILE A 466 -9.44 -14.10 -3.68
CA ILE A 466 -8.21 -13.40 -3.25
C ILE A 466 -6.94 -13.96 -3.94
N LEU A 467 -7.04 -14.42 -5.19
CA LEU A 467 -5.85 -14.62 -6.05
C LEU A 467 -5.98 -13.82 -7.34
#